data_AF-A0A1L9BDJ9-F1
#
_entry.id   AF-A0A1L9BDJ9-F1
#
_cell.length_a   1.000
_cell.length_b   1.000
_cell.length_c   1.000
_cell.angle_alpha   90.00
_cell.angle_beta   90.00
_cell.angle_gamma   90.00
#
_symmetry.space_group_name_H-M   'P 1'
#
loop_
_entity.id
_entity.type
_entity.pdbx_description
1 polymer ?
#
loop_
_entity_poly.entity_id
_entity_poly.type
_entity_poly.pdbx_seq_one_letter_code
_entity_poly.pdbx_strand_id
1 'polypeptide(L)'
;MRAMRLLAPCVLLLTVACAHSPAPAPAPATTAPVSATLPSMEPPASPPPGWLMVYRAKSLMKQGKSAEALPLYQQAWAAGNRGENTAYSAACAAAREGRKDEAMTWLERSVENGFRDAEWMKQDEDLASLRELPAFTALLARIPTLPPREEEGGNPELKRLMDEDQADRRPPMGSISPDHWKQITERDRQRRQRVSELLDAGAAKTGADFFAAALVFQHGDKLEDYARARELAAEAARRGHPYGLWLTAATWDRWLMRAGQPQRFGTQYMLDKTSRKMNLYPVDPAVTDAERSRWGMPPLAELLPKM
;
A
#
# COMPACT_ATOMS: atom_id res chain seq x y z
N MET A 1 46.57 -30.85 -9.48
CA MET A 1 47.48 -31.98 -9.83
C MET A 1 47.36 -33.05 -8.78
N ARG A 2 47.05 -34.29 -9.21
CA ARG A 2 47.33 -35.61 -8.59
C ARG A 2 46.78 -35.88 -7.16
N ALA A 3 46.17 -37.02 -6.83
CA ALA A 3 45.98 -38.24 -7.59
C ALA A 3 44.85 -39.10 -7.00
N MET A 4 44.08 -39.65 -7.92
CA MET A 4 43.38 -40.92 -7.93
C MET A 4 44.15 -42.05 -7.23
N ARG A 5 43.46 -42.80 -6.37
CA ARG A 5 43.77 -44.21 -6.07
C ARG A 5 42.50 -45.03 -6.20
N LEU A 6 42.36 -45.66 -7.36
CA LEU A 6 41.56 -46.87 -7.57
C LEU A 6 42.39 -48.05 -7.10
N LEU A 7 41.78 -48.97 -6.34
CA LEU A 7 42.09 -50.39 -6.31
C LEU A 7 40.87 -51.12 -5.71
N ALA A 8 40.02 -51.63 -6.60
CA ALA A 8 39.26 -52.87 -6.41
C ALA A 8 40.21 -54.07 -6.68
N PRO A 9 39.85 -55.36 -6.49
CA PRO A 9 38.54 -55.92 -6.19
C PRO A 9 38.54 -57.03 -5.11
N CYS A 10 37.36 -57.36 -4.57
CA CYS A 10 37.10 -58.70 -4.05
C CYS A 10 35.68 -59.09 -4.44
N VAL A 11 35.59 -59.95 -5.46
CA VAL A 11 34.36 -60.62 -5.88
C VAL A 11 34.34 -61.96 -5.18
N LEU A 12 33.30 -62.22 -4.38
CA LEU A 12 32.82 -63.57 -4.13
C LEU A 12 31.30 -63.59 -4.35
N LEU A 13 30.90 -64.36 -5.36
CA LEU A 13 29.56 -64.89 -5.61
C LEU A 13 29.14 -65.78 -4.41
N LEU A 14 27.88 -66.12 -4.09
CA LEU A 14 26.57 -66.10 -4.73
C LEU A 14 25.57 -66.42 -3.60
N THR A 15 24.40 -65.80 -3.56
CA THR A 15 23.10 -66.50 -3.45
C THR A 15 21.98 -65.48 -3.57
N VAL A 16 21.11 -65.72 -4.55
CA VAL A 16 19.90 -64.96 -4.83
C VAL A 16 18.85 -65.38 -3.81
N ALA A 17 18.38 -64.44 -2.99
CA ALA A 17 17.10 -64.53 -2.32
C ALA A 17 16.31 -63.27 -2.66
N CYS A 18 15.30 -63.45 -3.50
CA CYS A 18 14.31 -62.41 -3.82
C CYS A 18 13.49 -62.10 -2.55
N ALA A 19 13.89 -61.10 -1.79
CA ALA A 19 13.03 -60.46 -0.82
C ALA A 19 12.49 -59.17 -1.46
N HIS A 20 11.23 -59.21 -1.86
CA HIS A 20 10.47 -58.04 -2.26
C HIS A 20 10.31 -57.16 -1.01
N SER A 21 10.95 -55.99 -1.01
CA SER A 21 10.61 -54.94 -0.05
C SER A 21 9.12 -54.63 -0.17
N PRO A 22 8.37 -54.53 0.95
CA PRO A 22 6.99 -54.07 0.88
C PRO A 22 6.97 -52.66 0.27
N ALA A 23 5.99 -52.42 -0.60
CA ALA A 23 5.75 -51.10 -1.17
C ALA A 23 5.66 -50.04 -0.04
N PRO A 24 6.19 -48.83 -0.26
CA PRO A 24 6.03 -47.75 0.72
C PRO A 24 4.54 -47.55 1.00
N ALA A 25 4.20 -47.47 2.28
CA ALA A 25 2.84 -47.16 2.72
C ALA A 25 2.34 -45.91 1.97
N PRO A 26 1.07 -45.88 1.53
CA PRO A 26 0.52 -44.68 0.90
C PRO A 26 0.69 -43.53 1.89
N ALA A 27 1.27 -42.44 1.39
CA ALA A 27 1.36 -41.18 2.13
C ALA A 27 -0.04 -40.85 2.70
N PRO A 28 -0.14 -40.36 3.95
CA PRO A 28 -1.43 -39.95 4.48
C PRO A 28 -2.05 -38.99 3.48
N ALA A 29 -3.28 -39.30 3.06
CA ALA A 29 -4.01 -38.51 2.08
C ALA A 29 -3.93 -37.05 2.50
N THR A 30 -3.22 -36.25 1.69
CA THR A 30 -3.23 -34.80 1.80
C THR A 30 -4.69 -34.41 1.69
N THR A 31 -5.31 -34.06 2.81
CA THR A 31 -6.61 -33.42 2.81
C THR A 31 -6.45 -32.23 1.87
N ALA A 32 -7.17 -32.24 0.75
CA ALA A 32 -7.25 -31.09 -0.13
C ALA A 32 -7.50 -29.87 0.76
N PRO A 33 -6.78 -28.74 0.57
CA PRO A 33 -6.98 -27.59 1.41
C PRO A 33 -8.46 -27.24 1.32
N VAL A 34 -9.14 -27.21 2.47
CA VAL A 34 -10.45 -26.58 2.59
C VAL A 34 -10.32 -25.27 1.85
N SER A 35 -11.11 -25.07 0.79
CA SER A 35 -11.03 -23.87 -0.03
C SER A 35 -11.27 -22.70 0.92
N ALA A 36 -10.19 -22.07 1.38
CA ALA A 36 -10.27 -20.92 2.23
C ALA A 36 -11.08 -19.91 1.42
N THR A 37 -12.17 -19.45 1.99
CA THR A 37 -13.07 -18.47 1.38
C THR A 37 -13.17 -17.33 2.36
N LEU A 38 -12.84 -16.13 1.91
CA LEU A 38 -13.00 -14.93 2.70
C LEU A 38 -14.42 -14.39 2.46
N PRO A 39 -15.24 -14.17 3.49
CA PRO A 39 -16.61 -13.72 3.30
C PRO A 39 -16.68 -12.43 2.48
N SER A 40 -17.71 -12.32 1.65
CA SER A 40 -18.03 -11.05 0.98
C SER A 40 -18.31 -9.97 2.01
N MET A 41 -18.02 -8.72 1.64
CA MET A 41 -18.17 -7.54 2.47
C MET A 41 -18.71 -6.41 1.58
N GLU A 42 -19.64 -5.61 2.10
CA GLU A 42 -20.03 -4.34 1.49
C GLU A 42 -19.05 -3.23 1.90
N PRO A 43 -18.89 -2.15 1.10
CA PRO A 43 -18.03 -1.03 1.46
C PRO A 43 -18.27 -0.57 2.92
N PRO A 44 -17.26 -0.60 3.81
CA PRO A 44 -17.44 -0.24 5.22
C PRO A 44 -17.70 1.26 5.44
N ALA A 45 -17.45 2.08 4.43
CA ALA A 45 -17.72 3.52 4.39
C ALA A 45 -17.89 3.97 2.94
N SER A 46 -18.46 5.16 2.73
CA SER A 46 -18.43 5.80 1.42
C SER A 46 -17.03 6.35 1.10
N PRO A 47 -16.62 6.39 -0.18
CA PRO A 47 -15.38 7.04 -0.56
C PRO A 47 -15.39 8.52 -0.13
N PRO A 48 -14.23 9.09 0.25
CA PRO A 48 -14.14 10.52 0.52
C PRO A 48 -14.64 11.34 -0.67
N PRO A 49 -15.28 12.50 -0.46
CA PRO A 49 -15.73 13.35 -1.55
C PRO A 49 -14.57 13.69 -2.50
N GLY A 50 -14.84 13.67 -3.81
CA GLY A 50 -13.83 13.95 -4.83
C GLY A 50 -12.65 12.96 -4.89
N TRP A 51 -12.68 11.82 -4.18
CA TRP A 51 -11.56 10.88 -4.13
C TRP A 51 -11.05 10.44 -5.51
N LEU A 52 -11.95 10.03 -6.40
CA LEU A 52 -11.57 9.63 -7.77
C LEU A 52 -11.05 10.81 -8.62
N MET A 53 -11.51 12.03 -8.35
CA MET A 53 -10.98 13.23 -9.01
C MET A 53 -9.53 13.46 -8.59
N VAL A 54 -9.23 13.37 -7.28
CA VAL A 54 -7.85 13.46 -6.76
C VAL A 54 -6.97 12.34 -7.32
N TYR A 55 -7.48 11.11 -7.37
CA TYR A 55 -6.76 9.97 -7.96
C TYR A 55 -6.36 10.24 -9.41
N ARG A 56 -7.32 10.66 -10.25
CA ARG A 56 -7.07 10.98 -11.66
C ARG A 56 -6.14 12.18 -11.83
N ALA A 57 -6.32 13.22 -11.03
CA ALA A 57 -5.46 14.41 -11.03
C ALA A 57 -3.99 14.03 -10.73
N LYS A 58 -3.75 13.17 -9.73
CA LYS A 58 -2.40 12.66 -9.42
C LYS A 58 -1.79 11.88 -10.59
N SER A 59 -2.60 11.08 -11.30
CA SER A 59 -2.16 10.39 -12.50
C SER A 59 -1.77 11.35 -13.63
N LEU A 60 -2.55 12.42 -13.83
CA LEU A 60 -2.26 13.47 -14.82
C LEU A 60 -1.00 14.27 -14.48
N MET A 61 -0.78 14.59 -13.19
CA MET A 61 0.45 15.23 -12.73
C MET A 61 1.70 14.41 -13.06
N LYS A 62 1.66 13.09 -12.85
CA LYS A 62 2.75 12.17 -13.24
C LYS A 62 3.02 12.14 -14.74
N GLN A 63 2.00 12.40 -15.56
CA GLN A 63 2.11 12.52 -17.02
C GLN A 63 2.52 13.93 -17.48
N GLY A 64 2.76 14.85 -16.54
CA GLY A 64 3.09 16.25 -16.82
C GLY A 64 1.91 17.11 -17.28
N LYS A 65 0.69 16.61 -17.20
CA LYS A 65 -0.55 17.25 -17.66
C LYS A 65 -1.18 18.11 -16.57
N SER A 66 -0.46 19.11 -16.07
CA SER A 66 -0.91 19.98 -14.97
C SER A 66 -2.18 20.77 -15.31
N ALA A 67 -2.32 21.24 -16.56
CA ALA A 67 -3.52 21.92 -17.06
C ALA A 67 -4.79 21.07 -16.94
N GLU A 68 -4.70 19.75 -17.16
CA GLU A 68 -5.83 18.82 -17.02
C GLU A 68 -6.05 18.41 -15.54
N ALA A 69 -4.99 18.36 -14.74
CA ALA A 69 -5.05 17.96 -13.34
C ALA A 69 -5.68 19.03 -12.43
N LEU A 70 -5.34 20.31 -12.64
CA LEU A 70 -5.77 21.41 -11.78
C LEU A 70 -7.31 21.51 -11.64
N PRO A 71 -8.11 21.45 -12.72
CA PRO A 71 -9.57 21.45 -12.60
C PRO A 71 -10.13 20.30 -11.77
N LEU A 72 -9.51 19.12 -11.81
CA LEU A 72 -9.95 17.98 -11.01
C LEU A 72 -9.66 18.20 -9.51
N TYR A 73 -8.53 18.79 -9.15
CA TYR A 73 -8.28 19.17 -7.76
C TYR A 73 -9.26 20.25 -7.27
N GLN A 74 -9.55 21.25 -8.11
CA GLN A 74 -10.54 22.28 -7.82
C GLN A 74 -11.94 21.69 -7.61
N GLN A 75 -12.37 20.77 -8.47
CA GLN A 75 -13.66 20.08 -8.34
C GLN A 75 -13.70 19.16 -7.12
N ALA A 76 -12.62 18.43 -6.84
CA ALA A 76 -12.52 17.60 -5.63
C ALA A 76 -12.67 18.46 -4.37
N TRP A 77 -12.01 19.62 -4.35
CA TRP A 77 -12.17 20.60 -3.29
C TRP A 77 -13.61 21.11 -3.23
N ALA A 78 -14.20 21.55 -4.33
CA ALA A 78 -15.60 22.00 -4.33
C ALA A 78 -16.57 20.93 -3.78
N ALA A 79 -16.29 19.64 -4.06
CA ALA A 79 -17.06 18.50 -3.56
C ALA A 79 -16.84 18.19 -2.06
N GLY A 80 -15.89 18.85 -1.39
CA GLY A 80 -15.63 18.67 0.05
C GLY A 80 -14.32 17.94 0.38
N ASN A 81 -13.49 17.61 -0.60
CA ASN A 81 -12.14 17.08 -0.32
C ASN A 81 -11.26 18.20 0.25
N ARG A 82 -11.12 18.27 1.57
CA ARG A 82 -10.35 19.31 2.27
C ARG A 82 -8.95 18.86 2.71
N GLY A 83 -8.44 17.75 2.16
CA GLY A 83 -7.13 17.21 2.55
C GLY A 83 -5.98 18.17 2.21
N GLU A 84 -5.03 18.30 3.12
CA GLU A 84 -3.83 19.12 2.98
C GLU A 84 -3.02 18.73 1.74
N ASN A 85 -2.84 17.43 1.52
CA ASN A 85 -2.15 16.90 0.35
C ASN A 85 -2.88 17.17 -0.97
N THR A 86 -4.21 17.27 -0.95
CA THR A 86 -5.02 17.64 -2.12
C THR A 86 -4.79 19.11 -2.47
N ALA A 87 -4.85 20.00 -1.48
CA ALA A 87 -4.55 21.43 -1.67
C ALA A 87 -3.09 21.65 -2.12
N TYR A 88 -2.13 20.93 -1.51
CA TYR A 88 -0.73 20.98 -1.93
C TYR A 88 -0.56 20.59 -3.40
N SER A 89 -1.16 19.47 -3.81
CA SER A 89 -1.09 19.00 -5.20
C SER A 89 -1.76 19.97 -6.18
N ALA A 90 -2.83 20.66 -5.76
CA ALA A 90 -3.46 21.72 -6.53
C ALA A 90 -2.53 22.93 -6.69
N ALA A 91 -1.79 23.30 -5.64
CA ALA A 91 -0.77 24.36 -5.70
C ALA A 91 0.33 24.02 -6.71
N CYS A 92 0.88 22.80 -6.67
CA CYS A 92 1.87 22.33 -7.64
C CYS A 92 1.32 22.42 -9.07
N ALA A 93 0.10 21.94 -9.29
CA ALA A 93 -0.53 22.02 -10.61
C ALA A 93 -0.69 23.47 -11.09
N ALA A 94 -1.16 24.38 -10.22
CA ALA A 94 -1.31 25.80 -10.56
C ALA A 94 0.03 26.50 -10.82
N ALA A 95 1.07 26.19 -10.03
CA ALA A 95 2.39 26.78 -10.17
C ALA A 95 3.07 26.39 -11.49
N ARG A 96 2.91 25.12 -11.94
CA ARG A 96 3.38 24.64 -13.24
C ARG A 96 2.70 25.32 -14.43
N GLU A 97 1.44 25.72 -14.27
CA GLU A 97 0.70 26.49 -15.27
C GLU A 97 0.96 28.00 -15.18
N GLY A 98 1.93 28.44 -14.35
CA GLY A 98 2.27 29.85 -14.17
C GLY A 98 1.24 30.66 -13.38
N ARG A 99 0.24 30.01 -12.78
CA ARG A 99 -0.84 30.65 -12.02
C ARG A 99 -0.42 30.93 -10.58
N LYS A 100 0.55 31.83 -10.42
CA LYS A 100 1.25 32.09 -9.14
C LYS A 100 0.31 32.45 -7.98
N ASP A 101 -0.63 33.36 -8.18
CA ASP A 101 -1.55 33.81 -7.12
C ASP A 101 -2.48 32.69 -6.64
N GLU A 102 -2.97 31.89 -7.59
CA GLU A 102 -3.80 30.74 -7.25
C GLU A 102 -2.99 29.65 -6.54
N ALA A 103 -1.76 29.40 -7.00
CA ALA A 103 -0.88 28.45 -6.35
C ALA A 103 -0.61 28.86 -4.89
N MET A 104 -0.38 30.14 -4.62
CA MET A 104 -0.25 30.66 -3.25
C MET A 104 -1.51 30.44 -2.42
N THR A 105 -2.69 30.71 -2.98
CA THR A 105 -3.98 30.43 -2.30
C THR A 105 -4.11 28.95 -1.93
N TRP A 106 -3.67 28.04 -2.81
CA TRP A 106 -3.68 26.61 -2.54
C TRP A 106 -2.65 26.18 -1.49
N LEU A 107 -1.46 26.78 -1.46
CA LEU A 107 -0.47 26.51 -0.42
C LEU A 107 -0.96 26.97 0.96
N GLU A 108 -1.61 28.13 1.04
CA GLU A 108 -2.23 28.61 2.28
C GLU A 108 -3.27 27.61 2.80
N ARG A 109 -4.19 27.16 1.93
CA ARG A 109 -5.17 26.11 2.26
C ARG A 109 -4.50 24.83 2.71
N SER A 110 -3.42 24.41 2.05
CA SER A 110 -2.67 23.21 2.43
C SER A 110 -2.12 23.32 3.85
N VAL A 111 -1.48 24.45 4.17
CA VAL A 111 -0.94 24.72 5.50
C VAL A 111 -2.05 24.84 6.55
N GLU A 112 -3.16 25.51 6.24
CA GLU A 112 -4.32 25.60 7.13
C GLU A 112 -4.93 24.23 7.45
N ASN A 113 -4.92 23.30 6.49
CA ASN A 113 -5.48 21.96 6.65
C ASN A 113 -4.48 20.94 7.22
N GLY A 114 -3.25 21.36 7.54
CA GLY A 114 -2.32 20.53 8.32
C GLY A 114 -0.99 20.21 7.65
N PHE A 115 -0.70 20.72 6.45
CA PHE A 115 0.63 20.54 5.86
C PHE A 115 1.70 21.32 6.65
N ARG A 116 2.83 20.68 6.94
CA ARG A 116 3.90 21.25 7.78
C ARG A 116 5.32 21.09 7.21
N ASP A 117 5.51 20.41 6.08
CA ASP A 117 6.85 20.14 5.53
C ASP A 117 7.40 21.35 4.76
N ALA A 118 7.84 22.37 5.50
CA ALA A 118 8.41 23.59 4.93
C ALA A 118 9.71 23.34 4.15
N GLU A 119 10.49 22.33 4.55
CA GLU A 119 11.72 21.97 3.82
C GLU A 119 11.40 21.35 2.47
N TRP A 120 10.40 20.47 2.40
CA TRP A 120 9.90 19.95 1.12
C TRP A 120 9.44 21.08 0.19
N MET A 121 8.66 22.04 0.69
CA MET A 121 8.19 23.18 -0.10
C MET A 121 9.34 23.98 -0.75
N LYS A 122 10.47 24.14 -0.05
CA LYS A 122 11.63 24.89 -0.57
C LYS A 122 12.30 24.19 -1.74
N GLN A 123 12.29 22.87 -1.78
CA GLN A 123 12.98 22.06 -2.78
C GLN A 123 12.06 21.50 -3.87
N ASP A 124 10.74 21.57 -3.69
CA ASP A 124 9.78 21.11 -4.69
C ASP A 124 9.89 21.95 -5.96
N GLU A 125 10.27 21.30 -7.06
CA GLU A 125 10.50 21.96 -8.35
C GLU A 125 9.19 22.43 -8.99
N ASP A 126 8.04 21.82 -8.66
CA ASP A 126 6.74 22.32 -9.11
C ASP A 126 6.44 23.72 -8.53
N LEU A 127 7.06 24.08 -7.41
CA LEU A 127 6.89 25.37 -6.73
C LEU A 127 8.00 26.38 -7.01
N ALA A 128 8.97 26.05 -7.88
CA ALA A 128 10.14 26.90 -8.13
C ALA A 128 9.77 28.35 -8.51
N SER A 129 8.69 28.53 -9.27
CA SER A 129 8.20 29.83 -9.73
C SER A 129 7.64 30.74 -8.61
N LEU A 130 7.41 30.19 -7.42
CA LEU A 130 6.85 30.87 -6.25
C LEU A 130 7.92 31.31 -5.25
N ARG A 131 9.14 30.76 -5.32
CA ARG A 131 10.20 30.95 -4.29
C ARG A 131 10.61 32.42 -4.09
N GLU A 132 10.48 33.24 -5.12
CA GLU A 132 10.79 34.68 -5.07
C GLU A 132 9.63 35.55 -4.55
N LEU A 133 8.43 34.97 -4.35
CA LEU A 133 7.28 35.71 -3.87
C LEU A 133 7.41 36.01 -2.37
N PRO A 134 7.22 37.28 -1.93
CA PRO A 134 7.22 37.61 -0.51
C PRO A 134 6.20 36.79 0.30
N ALA A 135 5.04 36.49 -0.29
CA ALA A 135 4.00 35.65 0.32
C ALA A 135 4.47 34.21 0.57
N PHE A 136 5.30 33.65 -0.32
CA PHE A 136 5.86 32.31 -0.14
C PHE A 136 6.85 32.28 1.03
N THR A 137 7.75 33.26 1.10
CA THR A 137 8.68 33.41 2.23
C THR A 137 7.94 33.59 3.56
N ALA A 138 6.88 34.41 3.58
CA ALA A 138 6.05 34.59 4.76
C ALA A 138 5.33 33.30 5.19
N LEU A 139 4.81 32.53 4.23
CA LEU A 139 4.15 31.25 4.51
C LEU A 139 5.12 30.25 5.12
N LEU A 140 6.34 30.12 4.58
CA LEU A 140 7.37 29.23 5.12
C LEU A 140 7.78 29.60 6.56
N ALA A 141 7.89 30.89 6.85
CA ALA A 141 8.19 31.38 8.20
C ALA A 141 7.05 31.13 9.20
N ARG A 142 5.80 31.04 8.72
CA ARG A 142 4.61 30.76 9.53
C ARG A 142 4.47 29.29 9.93
N ILE A 143 4.82 28.36 9.05
CA ILE A 143 4.65 26.91 9.29
C ILE A 143 5.19 26.44 10.66
N PRO A 144 6.43 26.77 11.08
CA PRO A 144 6.97 26.28 12.36
C PRO A 144 6.31 26.92 13.60
N THR A 145 5.49 27.96 13.46
CA THR A 145 4.76 28.59 14.57
C THR A 145 3.34 28.06 14.75
N LEU A 146 2.86 27.22 13.81
CA LEU A 146 1.54 26.63 13.88
C LEU A 146 1.47 25.49 14.90
N PRO A 147 0.33 25.32 15.58
CA PRO A 147 0.16 24.18 16.48
C PRO A 147 0.27 22.85 15.72
N PRO A 148 0.70 21.78 16.41
CA PRO A 148 0.59 20.40 15.92
C PRO A 148 -0.86 20.06 15.59
N ARG A 149 -1.07 19.09 14.69
CA ARG A 149 -2.40 18.71 14.24
C ARG A 149 -3.13 17.90 15.33
N GLU A 150 -4.41 18.17 15.54
CA GLU A 150 -5.27 17.43 16.50
C GLU A 150 -5.45 15.94 16.16
N GLU A 151 -5.15 15.50 14.92
CA GLU A 151 -5.11 14.08 14.54
C GLU A 151 -3.97 13.28 15.22
N GLU A 152 -3.16 13.92 16.08
CA GLU A 152 -2.26 13.26 17.04
C GLU A 152 -3.00 12.48 18.16
N GLY A 153 -4.31 12.22 18.03
CA GLY A 153 -5.10 11.42 18.98
C GLY A 153 -4.92 9.91 18.89
N GLY A 154 -4.01 9.42 18.03
CA GLY A 154 -3.69 8.00 17.88
C GLY A 154 -2.70 7.48 18.92
N ASN A 155 -2.66 6.17 19.09
CA ASN A 155 -1.68 5.48 19.91
C ASN A 155 -0.27 5.68 19.30
N PRO A 156 0.66 6.34 20.03
CA PRO A 156 1.98 6.69 19.49
C PRO A 156 2.82 5.46 19.16
N GLU A 157 2.60 4.34 19.85
CA GLU A 157 3.31 3.09 19.58
C GLU A 157 2.82 2.43 18.29
N LEU A 158 1.49 2.37 18.06
CA LEU A 158 0.95 1.87 16.79
C LEU A 158 1.44 2.70 15.60
N LYS A 159 1.45 4.03 15.76
CA LYS A 159 2.01 4.94 14.76
C LYS A 159 3.49 4.64 14.49
N ARG A 160 4.32 4.53 15.54
CA ARG A 160 5.74 4.21 15.41
C ARG A 160 5.98 2.88 14.68
N LEU A 161 5.23 1.83 15.03
CA LEU A 161 5.35 0.51 14.39
C LEU A 161 5.04 0.57 12.90
N MET A 162 3.99 1.32 12.51
CA MET A 162 3.67 1.58 11.10
C MET A 162 4.78 2.39 10.41
N ASP A 163 5.26 3.46 11.03
CA ASP A 163 6.31 4.31 10.44
C ASP A 163 7.60 3.52 10.19
N GLU A 164 8.01 2.66 11.13
CA GLU A 164 9.16 1.77 10.99
C GLU A 164 8.93 0.69 9.91
N ASP A 165 7.73 0.12 9.82
CA ASP A 165 7.35 -0.81 8.76
C ASP A 165 7.46 -0.19 7.36
N GLN A 166 7.00 1.05 7.20
CA GLN A 166 7.09 1.76 5.93
C GLN A 166 8.53 2.21 5.63
N ALA A 167 9.30 2.61 6.66
CA ALA A 167 10.70 3.02 6.51
C ALA A 167 11.58 1.91 5.92
N ASP A 168 11.34 0.65 6.31
CA ASP A 168 12.04 -0.53 5.78
C ASP A 168 11.88 -0.69 4.25
N ARG A 169 10.83 -0.08 3.67
CA ARG A 169 10.43 -0.22 2.27
C ARG A 169 10.65 1.04 1.43
N ARG A 170 11.23 2.09 2.02
CA ARG A 170 11.60 3.33 1.30
C ARG A 170 12.66 3.16 0.20
N PRO A 171 13.66 2.25 0.31
CA PRO A 171 14.64 2.08 -0.75
C PRO A 171 13.99 1.72 -2.09
N PRO A 172 14.56 2.11 -3.25
CA PRO A 172 14.00 1.82 -4.57
C PRO A 172 13.67 0.34 -4.76
N MET A 173 12.57 0.05 -5.46
CA MET A 173 12.15 -1.32 -5.74
C MET A 173 13.28 -2.11 -6.42
N GLY A 174 13.67 -3.25 -5.84
CA GLY A 174 14.75 -4.09 -6.35
C GLY A 174 16.16 -3.74 -5.84
N SER A 175 16.32 -2.67 -5.05
CA SER A 175 17.60 -2.33 -4.39
C SER A 175 17.85 -3.10 -3.08
N ILE A 176 16.82 -3.73 -2.53
CA ILE A 176 16.88 -4.49 -1.28
C ILE A 176 17.37 -5.91 -1.58
N SER A 177 18.49 -6.30 -0.98
CA SER A 177 19.07 -7.64 -1.15
C SER A 177 18.17 -8.72 -0.53
N PRO A 178 18.28 -9.99 -0.98
CA PRO A 178 17.54 -11.10 -0.38
C PRO A 178 17.76 -11.24 1.13
N ASP A 179 18.98 -10.99 1.62
CA ASP A 179 19.27 -11.07 3.05
C ASP A 179 18.65 -9.92 3.83
N HIS A 180 18.61 -8.72 3.26
CA HIS A 180 17.88 -7.61 3.87
C HIS A 180 16.36 -7.88 3.90
N TRP A 181 15.81 -8.53 2.87
CA TRP A 181 14.40 -8.97 2.90
C TRP A 181 14.08 -9.96 4.02
N LYS A 182 15.01 -10.86 4.38
CA LYS A 182 14.84 -11.74 5.54
C LYS A 182 14.76 -10.94 6.84
N GLN A 183 15.60 -9.91 6.99
CA GLN A 183 15.58 -9.03 8.16
C GLN A 183 14.27 -8.23 8.24
N ILE A 184 13.79 -7.69 7.11
CA ILE A 184 12.50 -7.00 7.03
C ILE A 184 11.37 -7.96 7.44
N THR A 185 11.35 -9.18 6.89
CA THR A 185 10.33 -10.20 7.21
C THR A 185 10.31 -10.54 8.70
N GLU A 186 11.49 -10.65 9.33
CA GLU A 186 11.60 -10.87 10.77
C GLU A 186 11.04 -9.69 11.57
N ARG A 187 11.42 -8.45 11.22
CA ARG A 187 10.88 -7.24 11.84
C ARG A 187 9.36 -7.14 11.66
N ASP A 188 8.84 -7.46 10.48
CA ASP A 188 7.39 -7.47 10.23
C ASP A 188 6.68 -8.46 11.15
N ARG A 189 7.25 -9.65 11.39
CA ARG A 189 6.67 -10.63 12.32
C ARG A 189 6.64 -10.08 13.75
N GLN A 190 7.74 -9.47 14.19
CA GLN A 190 7.83 -8.85 15.53
C GLN A 190 6.83 -7.69 15.68
N ARG A 191 6.69 -6.84 14.65
CA ARG A 191 5.70 -5.76 14.63
C ARG A 191 4.28 -6.32 14.68
N ARG A 192 3.93 -7.37 13.91
CA ARG A 192 2.60 -8.01 13.97
C ARG A 192 2.30 -8.58 15.35
N GLN A 193 3.30 -9.22 15.99
CA GLN A 193 3.17 -9.69 17.36
C GLN A 193 2.87 -8.52 18.31
N ARG A 194 3.64 -7.43 18.23
CA ARG A 194 3.45 -6.27 19.11
C ARG A 194 2.12 -5.54 18.88
N VAL A 195 1.72 -5.38 17.62
CA VAL A 195 0.40 -4.82 17.27
C VAL A 195 -0.72 -5.71 17.84
N SER A 196 -0.59 -7.03 17.80
CA SER A 196 -1.59 -7.94 18.38
C SER A 196 -1.76 -7.69 19.89
N GLU A 197 -0.65 -7.61 20.63
CA GLU A 197 -0.68 -7.31 22.07
C GLU A 197 -1.37 -5.97 22.39
N LEU A 198 -1.10 -4.94 21.56
CA LEU A 198 -1.74 -3.63 21.70
C LEU A 198 -3.25 -3.68 21.40
N LEU A 199 -3.65 -4.45 20.40
CA LEU A 199 -5.07 -4.65 20.08
C LEU A 199 -5.79 -5.41 21.21
N ASP A 200 -5.18 -6.47 21.73
CA ASP A 200 -5.73 -7.28 22.83
C ASP A 200 -5.86 -6.48 24.13
N ALA A 201 -4.93 -5.54 24.36
CA ALA A 201 -5.00 -4.59 25.47
C ALA A 201 -6.00 -3.43 25.25
N GLY A 202 -6.73 -3.40 24.12
CA GLY A 202 -7.70 -2.35 23.80
C GLY A 202 -7.06 -0.98 23.51
N ALA A 203 -5.81 -0.96 23.07
CA ALA A 203 -5.04 0.27 22.90
C ALA A 203 -5.38 1.04 21.61
N ALA A 204 -6.01 0.40 20.62
CA ALA A 204 -6.47 1.03 19.38
C ALA A 204 -7.89 1.61 19.55
N LYS A 205 -8.06 2.90 19.26
CA LYS A 205 -9.33 3.63 19.48
C LYS A 205 -9.75 4.48 18.29
N THR A 206 -8.80 4.99 17.51
CA THR A 206 -9.06 5.93 16.41
C THR A 206 -8.96 5.23 15.06
N GLY A 207 -9.49 5.85 14.00
CA GLY A 207 -9.29 5.33 12.63
C GLY A 207 -7.81 5.21 12.26
N ALA A 208 -6.96 6.11 12.76
CA ALA A 208 -5.51 6.05 12.57
C ALA A 208 -4.87 4.82 13.23
N ASP A 209 -5.33 4.42 14.42
CA ASP A 209 -4.82 3.24 15.13
C ASP A 209 -5.11 1.96 14.35
N PHE A 210 -6.35 1.81 13.89
CA PHE A 210 -6.77 0.65 13.11
C PHE A 210 -6.09 0.63 11.73
N PHE A 211 -5.86 1.79 11.12
CA PHE A 211 -5.13 1.89 9.87
C PHE A 211 -3.66 1.49 10.04
N ALA A 212 -2.99 1.98 11.09
CA ALA A 212 -1.62 1.62 11.42
C ALA A 212 -1.47 0.11 11.64
N ALA A 213 -2.37 -0.46 12.45
CA ALA A 213 -2.42 -1.90 12.66
C ALA A 213 -2.66 -2.68 11.36
N ALA A 214 -3.62 -2.25 10.53
CA ALA A 214 -3.93 -2.88 9.26
C ALA A 214 -2.73 -2.88 8.29
N LEU A 215 -1.97 -1.79 8.20
CA LEU A 215 -0.78 -1.71 7.35
C LEU A 215 0.31 -2.70 7.78
N VAL A 216 0.55 -2.83 9.09
CA VAL A 216 1.52 -3.81 9.62
C VAL A 216 1.09 -5.24 9.28
N PHE A 217 -0.20 -5.57 9.45
CA PHE A 217 -0.73 -6.90 9.08
C PHE A 217 -0.76 -7.13 7.58
N GLN A 218 -0.97 -6.10 6.77
CA GLN A 218 -0.98 -6.19 5.31
C GLN A 218 0.37 -6.73 4.77
N HIS A 219 1.47 -6.52 5.49
CA HIS A 219 2.80 -7.05 5.19
C HIS A 219 3.10 -8.44 5.78
N GLY A 220 2.07 -9.14 6.27
CA GLY A 220 2.19 -10.54 6.64
C GLY A 220 2.46 -11.50 5.48
N ASP A 221 2.64 -12.76 5.84
CA ASP A 221 3.02 -13.85 4.94
C ASP A 221 1.97 -14.98 4.88
N LYS A 222 0.87 -14.86 5.64
CA LYS A 222 -0.19 -15.86 5.72
C LYS A 222 -1.55 -15.29 5.34
N LEU A 223 -2.49 -16.16 4.96
CA LEU A 223 -3.86 -15.76 4.65
C LEU A 223 -4.56 -15.12 5.86
N GLU A 224 -4.26 -15.59 7.06
CA GLU A 224 -4.80 -15.05 8.31
C GLU A 224 -4.35 -13.60 8.54
N ASP A 225 -3.10 -13.27 8.18
CA ASP A 225 -2.57 -11.90 8.31
C ASP A 225 -3.35 -10.94 7.40
N TYR A 226 -3.59 -11.31 6.14
CA TYR A 226 -4.34 -10.48 5.19
C TYR A 226 -5.82 -10.36 5.56
N ALA A 227 -6.42 -11.44 6.07
CA ALA A 227 -7.79 -11.41 6.57
C ALA A 227 -7.91 -10.45 7.77
N ARG A 228 -6.95 -10.52 8.71
CA ARG A 228 -6.88 -9.59 9.85
C ARG A 228 -6.66 -8.16 9.40
N ALA A 229 -5.78 -7.93 8.43
CA ALA A 229 -5.54 -6.61 7.85
C ALA A 229 -6.82 -6.01 7.24
N ARG A 230 -7.63 -6.83 6.56
CA ARG A 230 -8.91 -6.39 5.97
C ARG A 230 -9.90 -5.92 7.02
N GLU A 231 -10.08 -6.68 8.10
CA GLU A 231 -11.01 -6.29 9.18
C GLU A 231 -10.55 -5.02 9.90
N LEU A 232 -9.24 -4.88 10.15
CA LEU A 232 -8.67 -3.67 10.74
C LEU A 232 -8.81 -2.46 9.81
N ALA A 233 -8.57 -2.63 8.51
CA ALA A 233 -8.74 -1.56 7.53
C ALA A 233 -10.20 -1.14 7.38
N ALA A 234 -11.13 -2.11 7.45
CA ALA A 234 -12.56 -1.85 7.41
C ALA A 234 -12.98 -1.03 8.64
N GLU A 235 -12.44 -1.36 9.81
CA GLU A 235 -12.67 -0.58 11.02
C GLU A 235 -12.08 0.83 10.94
N ALA A 236 -10.89 0.97 10.36
CA ALA A 236 -10.32 2.29 10.08
C ALA A 236 -11.25 3.12 9.17
N ALA A 237 -11.83 2.50 8.14
CA ALA A 237 -12.78 3.15 7.24
C ALA A 237 -14.06 3.59 7.95
N ARG A 238 -14.66 2.72 8.79
CA ARG A 238 -15.85 3.05 9.59
C ARG A 238 -15.60 4.23 10.53
N ARG A 239 -14.38 4.36 11.03
CA ARG A 239 -13.93 5.47 11.87
C ARG A 239 -13.48 6.71 11.08
N GLY A 240 -13.73 6.75 9.77
CA GLY A 240 -13.48 7.91 8.94
C GLY A 240 -12.03 8.09 8.47
N HIS A 241 -11.16 7.08 8.62
CA HIS A 241 -9.80 7.19 8.09
C HIS A 241 -9.85 7.28 6.55
N PRO A 242 -9.25 8.32 5.94
CA PRO A 242 -9.45 8.62 4.51
C PRO A 242 -8.96 7.51 3.57
N TYR A 243 -8.00 6.70 4.03
CA TYR A 243 -7.44 5.58 3.27
C TYR A 243 -7.96 4.21 3.72
N GLY A 244 -8.85 4.13 4.70
CA GLY A 244 -9.35 2.87 5.24
C GLY A 244 -10.08 2.03 4.17
N LEU A 245 -10.92 2.68 3.35
CA LEU A 245 -11.67 2.00 2.29
C LEU A 245 -10.72 1.39 1.24
N TRP A 246 -9.69 2.15 0.82
CA TRP A 246 -8.69 1.65 -0.11
C TRP A 246 -7.90 0.48 0.47
N LEU A 247 -7.46 0.58 1.73
CA LEU A 247 -6.69 -0.49 2.36
C LEU A 247 -7.53 -1.76 2.59
N THR A 248 -8.84 -1.61 2.82
CA THR A 248 -9.77 -2.75 2.89
C THR A 248 -9.83 -3.49 1.56
N ALA A 249 -9.98 -2.76 0.44
CA ALA A 249 -9.94 -3.35 -0.90
C ALA A 249 -8.57 -4.00 -1.20
N ALA A 250 -7.48 -3.33 -0.83
CA ALA A 250 -6.12 -3.80 -1.11
C ALA A 250 -5.75 -5.08 -0.36
N THR A 251 -6.14 -5.17 0.91
CA THR A 251 -5.93 -6.35 1.75
C THR A 251 -6.77 -7.54 1.29
N TRP A 252 -8.01 -7.29 0.82
CA TRP A 252 -8.85 -8.32 0.24
C TRP A 252 -8.27 -8.86 -1.08
N ASP A 253 -7.87 -7.98 -1.99
CA ASP A 253 -7.22 -8.40 -3.23
C ASP A 253 -5.91 -9.16 -2.96
N ARG A 254 -5.12 -8.75 -1.94
CA ARG A 254 -3.90 -9.49 -1.55
C ARG A 254 -4.23 -10.88 -1.04
N TRP A 255 -5.27 -11.01 -0.22
CA TRP A 255 -5.75 -12.30 0.25
C TRP A 255 -6.16 -13.19 -0.94
N LEU A 256 -6.93 -12.66 -1.89
CA LEU A 256 -7.37 -13.39 -3.09
C LEU A 256 -6.18 -13.85 -3.94
N MET A 257 -5.27 -12.93 -4.24
CA MET A 257 -4.04 -13.24 -4.99
C MET A 257 -3.22 -14.35 -4.30
N ARG A 258 -3.14 -14.35 -2.97
CA ARG A 258 -2.40 -15.35 -2.18
C ARG A 258 -3.13 -16.68 -2.08
N ALA A 259 -4.46 -16.67 -2.15
CA ALA A 259 -5.30 -17.85 -2.27
C ALA A 259 -5.36 -18.39 -3.71
N GLY A 260 -4.68 -17.77 -4.68
CA GLY A 260 -4.68 -18.16 -6.09
C GLY A 260 -5.98 -17.80 -6.83
N GLN A 261 -6.77 -16.87 -6.30
CA GLN A 261 -8.05 -16.43 -6.85
C GLN A 261 -7.91 -15.06 -7.51
N PRO A 262 -8.67 -14.75 -8.59
CA PRO A 262 -8.72 -13.41 -9.16
C PRO A 262 -9.02 -12.35 -8.10
N GLN A 263 -8.34 -11.21 -8.19
CA GLN A 263 -8.61 -10.07 -7.32
C GLN A 263 -9.88 -9.35 -7.75
N ARG A 264 -10.46 -8.51 -6.90
CA ARG A 264 -11.71 -7.80 -7.20
C ARG A 264 -11.45 -6.38 -7.69
N PHE A 265 -10.53 -5.68 -7.03
CA PHE A 265 -10.42 -4.23 -7.14
C PHE A 265 -9.18 -3.75 -7.90
N GLY A 266 -8.30 -4.66 -8.32
CA GLY A 266 -7.16 -4.32 -9.17
C GLY A 266 -6.04 -3.62 -8.41
N THR A 267 -5.88 -3.90 -7.12
CA THR A 267 -4.86 -3.24 -6.29
C THR A 267 -3.52 -3.99 -6.27
N GLN A 268 -3.50 -5.28 -6.65
CA GLN A 268 -2.32 -6.13 -6.63
C GLN A 268 -1.73 -6.33 -8.03
N TYR A 269 -0.40 -6.36 -8.07
CA TYR A 269 0.39 -6.57 -9.28
C TYR A 269 1.39 -7.70 -9.05
N MET A 270 1.74 -8.41 -10.12
CA MET A 270 2.79 -9.41 -10.13
C MET A 270 3.96 -8.95 -10.98
N LEU A 271 5.17 -9.23 -10.50
CA LEU A 271 6.37 -9.10 -11.31
C LEU A 271 6.40 -10.24 -12.34
N ASP A 272 6.33 -9.90 -13.61
CA ASP A 272 6.70 -10.80 -14.68
C ASP A 272 8.22 -10.98 -14.68
N LYS A 273 8.67 -12.21 -14.42
CA LYS A 273 10.10 -12.52 -14.30
C LYS A 273 10.85 -12.36 -15.62
N THR A 274 10.16 -12.51 -16.75
CA THR A 274 10.74 -12.41 -18.09
C THR A 274 10.86 -10.95 -18.52
N SER A 275 9.75 -10.22 -18.50
CA SER A 275 9.76 -8.81 -18.93
C SER A 275 10.27 -7.84 -17.85
N ARG A 276 10.39 -8.30 -16.60
CA ARG A 276 10.70 -7.49 -15.41
C ARG A 276 9.69 -6.37 -15.16
N LYS A 277 8.50 -6.45 -15.78
CA LYS A 277 7.41 -5.48 -15.61
C LYS A 277 6.44 -5.93 -14.52
N MET A 278 5.86 -4.96 -13.83
CA MET A 278 4.74 -5.20 -12.92
C MET A 278 3.45 -5.25 -13.75
N ASN A 279 2.79 -6.41 -13.77
CA ASN A 279 1.52 -6.62 -14.48
C ASN A 279 0.38 -6.71 -13.46
N LEU A 280 -0.78 -6.16 -13.81
CA LEU A 280 -1.97 -6.28 -12.97
C LEU A 280 -2.32 -7.76 -12.78
N TYR A 281 -2.53 -8.18 -11.53
CA TYR A 281 -2.98 -9.54 -11.25
C TYR A 281 -4.40 -9.77 -11.83
N PRO A 282 -4.78 -10.97 -12.30
CA PRO A 282 -6.11 -11.20 -12.89
C PRO A 282 -7.24 -10.64 -12.02
N VAL A 283 -8.10 -9.82 -12.62
CA VAL A 283 -9.25 -9.21 -11.98
C VAL A 283 -10.50 -10.01 -12.33
N ASP A 284 -11.35 -10.28 -11.34
CA ASP A 284 -12.64 -10.93 -11.52
C ASP A 284 -13.53 -10.10 -12.48
N PRO A 285 -13.87 -10.63 -13.67
CA PRO A 285 -14.64 -9.89 -14.67
C PRO A 285 -16.09 -9.61 -14.23
N ALA A 286 -16.59 -10.26 -13.16
CA ALA A 286 -17.91 -9.96 -12.61
C ALA A 286 -17.95 -8.65 -11.81
N VAL A 287 -16.79 -8.10 -11.41
CA VAL A 287 -16.73 -6.85 -10.64
C VAL A 287 -16.84 -5.65 -11.58
N THR A 288 -18.02 -5.03 -11.60
CA THR A 288 -18.33 -3.87 -12.46
C THR A 288 -17.63 -2.58 -12.01
N ASP A 289 -17.47 -1.61 -12.91
CA ASP A 289 -16.94 -0.28 -12.56
C ASP A 289 -17.84 0.47 -11.57
N ALA A 290 -19.15 0.20 -11.56
CA ALA A 290 -20.06 0.74 -10.56
C ALA A 290 -19.74 0.21 -9.16
N GLU A 291 -19.48 -1.10 -9.04
CA GLU A 291 -19.04 -1.71 -7.77
C GLU A 291 -17.67 -1.14 -7.35
N ARG A 292 -16.71 -1.06 -8.28
CA ARG A 292 -15.39 -0.44 -8.02
C ARG A 292 -15.52 0.98 -7.49
N SER A 293 -16.40 1.79 -8.08
CA SER A 293 -16.66 3.16 -7.64
C SER A 293 -17.17 3.24 -6.19
N ARG A 294 -18.04 2.30 -5.77
CA ARG A 294 -18.50 2.21 -4.37
C ARG A 294 -17.35 1.98 -3.37
N TRP A 295 -16.27 1.34 -3.82
CA TRP A 295 -15.04 1.12 -3.07
C TRP A 295 -13.99 2.23 -3.27
N GLY A 296 -14.32 3.30 -4.00
CA GLY A 296 -13.38 4.38 -4.32
C GLY A 296 -12.28 3.93 -5.29
N MET A 297 -12.53 2.88 -6.08
CA MET A 297 -11.60 2.36 -7.07
C MET A 297 -11.92 2.93 -8.45
N PRO A 298 -10.92 3.29 -9.25
CA PRO A 298 -11.16 3.76 -10.61
C PRO A 298 -11.70 2.61 -11.49
N PRO A 299 -12.32 2.93 -12.63
CA PRO A 299 -12.64 1.96 -13.66
C PRO A 299 -11.46 1.06 -14.02
N LEU A 300 -11.72 -0.21 -14.35
CA LEU A 300 -10.65 -1.18 -14.64
C LEU A 300 -9.73 -0.71 -15.78
N ALA A 301 -10.29 -0.07 -16.80
CA ALA A 301 -9.53 0.46 -17.93
C ALA A 301 -8.48 1.51 -17.53
N GLU A 302 -8.66 2.22 -16.41
CA GLU A 302 -7.66 3.19 -15.90
C GLU A 302 -6.46 2.51 -15.21
N LEU A 303 -6.57 1.23 -14.84
CA LEU A 303 -5.50 0.45 -14.21
C LEU A 303 -4.65 -0.34 -15.21
N LEU A 304 -5.19 -0.56 -16.40
CA LEU A 304 -4.51 -1.30 -17.46
C LEU A 304 -3.47 -0.40 -18.15
N PRO A 305 -2.37 -0.98 -18.66
CA PRO A 305 -1.46 -0.25 -19.51
C PRO A 305 -2.23 0.38 -20.68
N LYS A 306 -1.98 1.66 -20.96
CA LYS A 306 -2.48 2.29 -22.18
C LYS A 306 -1.79 1.59 -23.37
N MET A 307 -2.60 1.05 -24.28
CA MET A 307 -2.13 0.43 -25.53
C MET A 307 -1.51 1.45 -26.47
#